data_AF-A0A0C3LIN7-F1
#
_entry.id   AF-A0A0C3LIN7-F1
#
_cell.length_a   1.000
_cell.length_b   1.000
_cell.length_c   1.000
_cell.angle_alpha   90.00
_cell.angle_beta   90.00
_cell.angle_gamma   90.00
#
_symmetry.space_group_name_H-M   'P 1'
#
loop_
_entity.id
_entity.type
_entity.pdbx_description
1 polymer ?
#
loop_
_entity_poly.entity_id
_entity_poly.type
_entity_poly.pdbx_seq_one_letter_code
_entity_poly.pdbx_strand_id
1 'polypeptide(L)' 'MNRGPVVLTIDEAEFLLDQMPPPDPEEEPYVTKLRQKLKDLLTNLREGAEGVVKKD' A
#
# COMPACT_ATOMS: atom_id res chain seq x y z
N MET A 1 -17.15 -11.44 -12.97
CA MET A 1 -17.21 -9.97 -12.79
C MET A 1 -16.03 -9.36 -13.52
N ASN A 2 -16.29 -8.62 -14.61
CA ASN A 2 -15.25 -7.82 -15.28
C ASN A 2 -15.15 -6.47 -14.57
N ARG A 3 -14.44 -6.42 -13.45
CA ARG A 3 -14.07 -5.15 -12.83
C ARG A 3 -12.84 -4.65 -13.57
N GLY A 4 -12.96 -3.49 -14.20
CA GLY A 4 -11.82 -2.81 -14.82
C GLY A 4 -10.72 -2.52 -13.78
N PRO A 5 -9.55 -2.03 -14.22
CA PRO A 5 -8.46 -1.71 -13.32
C PRO A 5 -8.92 -0.71 -12.25
N VAL A 6 -8.57 -0.99 -10.99
CA VAL A 6 -8.79 -0.07 -9.87
C VAL A 6 -7.66 0.95 -9.91
N VAL A 7 -8.02 2.24 -10.03
CA VAL A 7 -7.09 3.35 -9.92
C VAL A 7 -7.27 3.95 -8.53
N LEU A 8 -6.22 3.94 -7.72
CA LEU A 8 -6.22 4.47 -6.36
C LEU A 8 -5.16 5.55 -6.22
N THR A 9 -5.46 6.59 -5.46
CA THR A 9 -4.47 7.50 -4.89
C THR A 9 -3.66 6.81 -3.79
N ILE A 10 -2.53 7.39 -3.39
CA ILE A 10 -1.71 6.86 -2.29
C ILE A 10 -2.53 6.84 -0.99
N ASP A 11 -3.29 7.91 -0.71
CA ASP A 11 -4.16 8.00 0.48
C ASP A 11 -5.22 6.88 0.51
N GLU A 12 -5.89 6.63 -0.62
CA GLU A 12 -6.91 5.57 -0.71
C GLU A 12 -6.29 4.17 -0.56
N ALA A 13 -5.11 3.95 -1.15
CA ALA A 13 -4.41 2.67 -1.04
C ALA A 13 -3.97 2.39 0.41
N GLU A 14 -3.43 3.39 1.10
CA GLU A 14 -3.06 3.28 2.53
C GLU A 14 -4.30 3.07 3.39
N PHE A 15 -5.37 3.81 3.16
CA PHE A 15 -6.64 3.66 3.89
C PHE A 15 -7.22 2.25 3.78
N LEU A 16 -7.19 1.65 2.58
CA LEU A 16 -7.65 0.27 2.38
C LEU A 16 -6.72 -0.75 3.04
N LEU A 17 -5.41 -0.50 3.04
CA LEU A 17 -4.43 -1.37 3.68
C LEU A 17 -4.59 -1.36 5.21
N ASP A 18 -4.89 -0.20 5.81
CA ASP A 18 -5.12 -0.04 7.25
C ASP A 18 -6.42 -0.70 7.73
N GLN A 19 -7.39 -0.91 6.83
CA GLN A 19 -8.60 -1.67 7.13
C GLN A 19 -8.41 -3.18 7.11
N MET A 20 -7.27 -3.67 6.61
CA MET A 20 -7.01 -5.10 6.63
C MET A 20 -6.88 -5.60 8.08
N PRO A 21 -7.45 -6.76 8.40
CA PRO A 21 -7.21 -7.36 9.71
C PRO A 21 -5.71 -7.68 9.85
N PRO A 22 -5.21 -7.82 11.10
CA PRO A 22 -3.88 -8.36 11.34
C PRO A 22 -3.67 -9.69 10.59
N PRO A 23 -2.43 -10.02 10.18
CA PRO A 23 -2.13 -11.31 9.57
C PRO A 23 -2.68 -12.47 10.41
N ASP A 24 -3.39 -13.38 9.77
CA ASP A 24 -3.85 -14.60 10.42
C ASP A 24 -2.64 -15.50 10.74
N PRO A 25 -2.56 -16.15 11.90
CA PRO A 25 -1.52 -17.14 12.20
C PRO A 25 -1.40 -18.28 11.17
N GLU A 26 -2.50 -18.62 10.48
CA GLU A 26 -2.54 -19.63 9.41
C GLU A 26 -2.35 -19.04 8.01
N GLU A 27 -2.14 -17.72 7.89
CA GLU A 27 -1.90 -17.06 6.61
C GLU A 27 -0.63 -17.58 5.93
N GLU A 28 -0.71 -17.81 4.62
CA GLU A 28 0.46 -18.20 3.84
C GLU A 28 1.58 -17.16 4.00
N PRO A 29 2.83 -17.56 4.33
CA PRO A 29 3.93 -16.62 4.58
C PRO A 29 4.19 -15.63 3.42
N TYR A 30 3.84 -16.03 2.20
CA TYR A 30 3.94 -15.18 1.02
C TYR A 30 2.94 -14.00 1.05
N VAL A 31 1.72 -14.21 1.55
CA VAL A 31 0.69 -13.16 1.64
C VAL A 31 1.09 -12.12 2.68
N THR A 32 1.58 -12.54 3.86
CA THR A 32 2.10 -11.63 4.88
C THR A 32 3.26 -10.80 4.32
N LYS A 33 4.17 -11.44 3.56
CA LYS A 33 5.30 -10.76 2.91
C LYS A 33 4.84 -9.75 1.86
N LEU A 34 3.82 -10.06 1.06
CA LEU A 34 3.26 -9.13 0.08
C LEU A 34 2.60 -7.92 0.75
N ARG A 35 1.85 -8.15 1.84
CA ARG A 35 1.24 -7.05 2.62
C ARG A 35 2.29 -6.08 3.13
N GLN A 36 3.38 -6.59 3.70
CA GLN A 36 4.48 -5.75 4.16
C GLN A 36 5.14 -4.99 3.00
N LYS A 37 5.42 -5.66 1.89
CA LYS A 37 6.01 -5.01 0.71
C LYS A 37 5.14 -3.90 0.12
N LEU A 38 3.83 -4.10 0.11
CA LEU A 38 2.89 -3.07 -0.35
C LEU A 38 2.92 -1.85 0.58
N LYS A 39 2.95 -2.08 1.90
CA LYS A 39 3.10 -1.01 2.89
C LYS A 39 4.38 -0.21 2.66
N ASP A 40 5.52 -0.90 2.58
CA ASP A 40 6.83 -0.26 2.38
C ASP A 40 6.87 0.52 1.05
N LEU A 41 6.28 -0.03 -0.01
CA LEU A 41 6.17 0.65 -1.31
C LEU A 41 5.38 1.96 -1.18
N LEU A 42 4.19 1.93 -0.57
CA LEU A 42 3.33 3.11 -0.41
C LEU A 42 4.03 4.18 0.44
N THR A 43 4.69 3.79 1.52
CA THR A 43 5.50 4.70 2.36
C THR A 43 6.61 5.36 1.55
N ASN A 44 7.41 4.58 0.80
CA ASN A 44 8.48 5.12 -0.03
C ASN A 44 7.94 6.05 -1.14
N LEU A 45 6.79 5.74 -1.73
CA LEU A 45 6.15 6.59 -2.73
C LEU A 45 5.68 7.92 -2.13
N ARG A 46 5.13 7.91 -0.92
CA ARG A 46 4.74 9.12 -0.18
C ARG A 46 5.96 9.99 0.10
N GLU A 47 7.02 9.43 0.66
CA GLU A 47 8.28 10.13 0.90
C GLU A 47 8.85 10.75 -0.40
N GLY A 48 8.82 9.98 -1.49
CA GLY A 48 9.26 10.42 -2.81
C GLY A 48 8.38 11.54 -3.39
N ALA A 49 7.06 11.49 -3.18
CA ALA A 49 6.13 12.51 -3.65
C ALA A 49 6.24 13.82 -2.84
N GLU A 50 6.43 13.73 -1.53
CA GLU A 50 6.61 14.90 -0.64
C GLU A 50 7.96 15.60 -0.87
N GLY A 51 8.96 14.91 -1.44
CA GLY A 51 10.30 15.42 -1.72
C GLY A 51 10.53 16.08 -3.09
N VAL A 52 9.58 16.08 -4.02
CA VAL A 52 9.73 16.75 -5.34
C VAL A 52 9.46 18.25 -5.27
N VAL A 53 8.85 18.74 -4.17
CA VAL A 53 8.86 20.18 -3.86
C VAL A 53 10.22 20.53 -3.24
N LYS A 54 11.30 20.40 -4.02
CA LYS A 54 12.51 21.17 -3.77
C LYS A 54 12.11 22.64 -3.89
N LYS A 55 11.95 23.26 -2.73
CA LYS A 55 11.79 24.68 -2.55
C LYS A 55 13.07 25.34 -3.05
N ASP A 56 13.02 25.92 -4.25
CA ASP A 56 14.03 26.88 -4.72
C ASP A 56 14.10 28.09 -3.76
#